data_AF-A0A328SKZ9-F1
#
_entry.id   AF-A0A328SKZ9-F1
#
_cell.length_a   1.000
_cell.length_b   1.000
_cell.length_c   1.000
_cell.angle_alpha   90.00
_cell.angle_beta   90.00
_cell.angle_gamma   90.00
#
_symmetry.space_group_name_H-M   'P 1'
#
loop_
_entity.id
_entity.type
_entity.pdbx_description
1 polymer ?
#
loop_
_entity_poly.entity_id
_entity_poly.type
_entity_poly.pdbx_seq_one_letter_code
_entity_poly.pdbx_strand_id
1 'polypeptide(L)'
;MKVIVDGSNVAYYGQQPNEETGKITPSLKTLKVAISTLERLGHEPIVLADAPLRHEIDDKDSFNEMIKNNEVFPVPAGTIADHYILNLAYEKDAKILSNDFFRDYQDEFQDIPSRRLPYRVKNGRFQIGKPAPPKKVKNILQKICSKSLNEFERRGFDVYKSKKNRKFSGLAVAQEAISRVSNEEDNAIDSKLENVFLKIPILNKMVGFVDDDIEDCDFLIFVLVNPKDYKEAVRNAGTIAVTVRNKLNLDHSPLVAVRNDLFTRPGTFELNIIYSDEVLEESPYNLNIIINDSDYSFIKHNSRNIASTLASRLGTWKFPIVSVKPSMLMEKPGQFEISIERGGKR
;
A
#
# COMPACT_ATOMS: atom_id res chain seq x y z
N MET A 1 27.04 5.23 3.01
CA MET A 1 25.83 4.91 3.83
C MET A 1 26.27 4.21 5.10
N LYS A 2 25.57 4.42 6.21
CA LYS A 2 25.90 3.77 7.49
C LYS A 2 25.44 2.33 7.48
N VAL A 3 26.28 1.43 8.00
CA VAL A 3 25.98 0.01 8.16
C VAL A 3 26.32 -0.40 9.58
N ILE A 4 25.30 -0.74 10.37
CA ILE A 4 25.51 -1.37 11.67
C ILE A 4 25.96 -2.81 11.43
N VAL A 5 27.12 -3.19 11.96
CA VAL A 5 27.65 -4.54 11.84
C VAL A 5 27.40 -5.26 13.15
N ASP A 6 26.69 -6.38 13.05
CA ASP A 6 26.55 -7.35 14.14
C ASP A 6 27.86 -8.14 14.25
N GLY A 7 28.78 -7.62 15.07
CA GLY A 7 30.16 -8.08 15.15
C GLY A 7 30.27 -9.52 15.62
N SER A 8 29.41 -9.93 16.54
CA SER A 8 29.36 -11.29 17.06
C SER A 8 28.86 -12.25 15.98
N ASN A 9 27.74 -11.96 15.33
CA ASN A 9 27.24 -12.77 14.22
C ASN A 9 28.29 -12.94 13.11
N VAL A 10 29.00 -11.86 12.75
CA VAL A 10 30.07 -11.90 11.74
C VAL A 10 31.27 -12.72 12.20
N ALA A 11 31.72 -12.56 13.46
CA ALA A 11 32.92 -13.23 13.95
C ALA A 11 32.72 -14.75 14.12
N TYR A 12 31.51 -15.20 14.53
CA TYR A 12 31.19 -16.64 14.60
C TYR A 12 30.94 -17.27 13.23
N TYR A 13 30.71 -16.47 12.18
CA TYR A 13 30.31 -17.02 10.89
C TYR A 13 31.37 -17.92 10.26
N GLY A 14 30.96 -19.14 9.92
CA GLY A 14 31.80 -20.13 9.25
C GLY A 14 32.87 -20.76 10.15
N GLN A 15 32.92 -20.42 11.44
CA GLN A 15 33.83 -21.04 12.39
C GLN A 15 33.36 -22.46 12.71
N GLN A 16 34.31 -23.39 12.81
CA GLN A 16 34.03 -24.78 13.16
C GLN A 16 34.29 -25.00 14.65
N PRO A 17 33.55 -25.91 15.30
CA PRO A 17 33.86 -26.34 16.65
C PRO A 17 35.27 -26.94 16.69
N ASN A 18 36.03 -26.61 17.73
CA ASN A 18 37.26 -27.30 18.05
C ASN A 18 36.97 -28.78 18.37
N GLU A 19 37.71 -29.71 17.77
CA GLU A 19 37.44 -31.15 17.85
C GLU A 19 37.55 -31.72 19.27
N GLU A 20 38.38 -31.12 20.12
CA GLU A 20 38.63 -31.60 21.48
C GLU A 20 37.66 -30.99 22.51
N THR A 21 37.33 -29.71 22.35
CA THR A 21 36.55 -28.94 23.35
C THR A 21 35.10 -28.73 22.93
N GLY A 22 34.76 -28.95 21.66
CA GLY A 22 33.45 -28.67 21.09
C GLY A 22 33.07 -27.18 21.01
N LYS A 23 33.97 -26.27 21.42
CA LYS A 23 33.71 -24.84 21.45
C LYS A 23 34.02 -24.20 20.10
N ILE A 24 33.18 -23.25 19.69
CA ILE A 24 33.40 -22.41 18.51
C ILE A 24 34.14 -21.15 18.96
N THR A 25 35.31 -20.90 18.39
CA THR A 25 36.08 -19.67 18.64
C THR A 25 35.75 -18.65 17.55
N PRO A 26 35.19 -17.47 17.87
CA PRO A 26 34.95 -16.41 16.90
C PRO A 26 36.26 -15.86 16.35
N SER A 27 36.25 -15.46 15.06
CA SER A 27 37.46 -15.03 14.36
C SER A 27 37.51 -13.51 14.11
N LEU A 28 38.53 -12.86 14.66
CA LEU A 28 38.85 -11.46 14.41
C LEU A 28 39.15 -11.21 12.93
N LYS A 29 39.79 -12.17 12.25
CA LYS A 29 40.09 -12.08 10.82
C LYS A 29 38.81 -11.93 10.00
N THR A 30 37.78 -12.74 10.28
CA THR A 30 36.49 -12.66 9.59
C THR A 30 35.86 -11.28 9.76
N LEU A 31 35.89 -10.74 10.99
CA LEU A 31 35.38 -9.41 11.29
C LEU A 31 36.13 -8.31 10.51
N LYS A 32 37.46 -8.31 10.53
CA LYS A 32 38.29 -7.34 9.77
C LYS A 32 38.04 -7.41 8.26
N VAL A 33 37.85 -8.60 7.70
CA VAL A 33 37.51 -8.77 6.27
C VAL A 33 36.12 -8.20 5.96
N ALA A 34 35.14 -8.34 6.84
CA ALA A 34 33.82 -7.75 6.66
C ALA A 34 33.88 -6.21 6.66
N ILE A 35 34.58 -5.62 7.63
CA ILE A 35 34.77 -4.17 7.79
C ILE A 35 35.42 -3.59 6.53
N SER A 36 36.59 -4.11 6.14
CA SER A 36 37.33 -3.65 4.95
C SER A 36 36.53 -3.84 3.65
N THR A 37 35.67 -4.87 3.58
CA THR A 37 34.78 -5.06 2.42
C THR A 37 33.70 -3.99 2.35
N LEU A 38 33.09 -3.61 3.48
CA LEU A 38 32.13 -2.50 3.55
C LEU A 38 32.78 -1.17 3.16
N GLU A 39 33.95 -0.86 3.72
CA GLU A 39 34.69 0.38 3.45
C GLU A 39 35.03 0.52 1.95
N ARG A 40 35.53 -0.56 1.33
CA ARG A 40 35.84 -0.60 -0.10
C ARG A 40 34.60 -0.41 -0.98
N LEU A 41 33.40 -0.73 -0.49
CA LEU A 41 32.13 -0.47 -1.18
C LEU A 41 31.58 0.94 -0.92
N GLY A 42 32.33 1.80 -0.21
CA GLY A 42 31.91 3.17 0.14
C GLY A 42 30.87 3.22 1.26
N HIS A 43 30.89 2.22 2.16
CA HIS A 43 30.02 2.19 3.34
C HIS A 43 30.80 2.59 4.59
N GLU A 44 30.07 3.10 5.58
CA GLU A 44 30.59 3.49 6.89
C GLU A 44 30.16 2.43 7.91
N PRO A 45 31.02 1.45 8.23
CA PRO A 45 30.68 0.43 9.21
C PRO A 45 30.69 0.99 10.64
N ILE A 46 29.65 0.65 11.41
CA ILE A 46 29.60 0.85 12.87
C ILE A 46 29.49 -0.53 13.49
N VAL A 47 30.58 -1.03 14.06
CA VAL A 47 30.64 -2.42 14.55
C VAL A 47 30.19 -2.48 15.99
N LEU A 48 29.15 -3.26 16.25
CA LEU A 48 28.65 -3.55 17.59
C LEU A 48 29.08 -4.94 18.02
N ALA A 49 29.62 -5.06 19.23
CA ALA A 49 30.03 -6.33 19.81
C ALA A 49 29.22 -6.63 21.07
N ASP A 50 28.64 -7.82 21.15
CA ASP A 50 28.03 -8.29 22.40
C ASP A 50 29.08 -8.49 23.49
N ALA A 51 28.63 -8.60 24.74
CA ALA A 51 29.54 -8.75 25.88
C ALA A 51 30.40 -10.04 25.81
N PRO A 52 29.86 -11.21 25.40
CA PRO A 52 30.65 -12.43 25.29
C PRO A 52 31.81 -12.36 24.28
N LEU A 53 31.63 -11.70 23.12
CA LEU A 53 32.62 -11.72 22.04
C LEU A 53 34.02 -11.32 22.49
N ARG A 54 34.12 -10.30 23.36
CA ARG A 54 35.40 -9.81 23.89
C ARG A 54 36.24 -10.89 24.59
N HIS A 55 35.58 -11.87 25.22
CA HIS A 55 36.23 -12.92 25.99
C HIS A 55 36.48 -14.20 25.18
N GLU A 56 35.75 -14.38 24.08
CA GLU A 56 35.76 -15.61 23.29
C GLU A 56 36.62 -15.52 22.02
N ILE A 57 36.84 -14.32 21.49
CA ILE A 57 37.56 -14.11 20.23
C ILE A 57 39.00 -14.64 20.24
N ASP A 58 39.44 -15.15 19.08
CA ASP A 58 40.75 -15.76 18.85
C ASP A 58 41.94 -14.85 19.20
N ASP A 59 41.85 -13.56 18.86
CA ASP A 59 42.85 -12.54 19.14
C ASP A 59 42.28 -11.40 20.00
N LYS A 60 42.32 -11.61 21.32
CA LYS A 60 41.75 -10.71 22.32
C LYS A 60 42.48 -9.37 22.41
N ASP A 61 43.79 -9.38 22.26
CA ASP A 61 44.61 -8.17 22.42
C ASP A 61 44.34 -7.21 21.27
N SER A 62 44.38 -7.69 20.03
CA SER A 62 44.01 -6.89 18.85
C SER A 62 42.55 -6.43 18.90
N PHE A 63 41.63 -7.26 19.40
CA PHE A 63 40.22 -6.86 19.52
C PHE A 63 40.03 -5.75 20.58
N ASN A 64 40.74 -5.82 21.70
CA ASN A 64 40.74 -4.77 22.71
C ASN A 64 41.34 -3.45 22.18
N GLU A 65 42.34 -3.52 21.30
CA GLU A 65 42.86 -2.32 20.60
C GLU A 65 41.80 -1.70 19.69
N MET A 66 41.06 -2.51 18.91
CA MET A 66 39.96 -2.03 18.07
C MET A 66 38.87 -1.31 18.90
N ILE A 67 38.58 -1.80 20.12
CA ILE A 67 37.67 -1.11 21.04
C ILE A 67 38.26 0.24 21.47
N LYS A 68 39.53 0.29 21.89
CA LYS A 68 40.19 1.54 22.32
C LYS A 68 40.25 2.58 21.20
N ASN A 69 40.39 2.14 19.96
CA ASN A 69 40.44 2.99 18.78
C ASN A 69 39.06 3.42 18.27
N ASN A 70 37.96 3.02 18.93
CA ASN A 70 36.58 3.24 18.48
C ASN A 70 36.26 2.62 17.11
N GLU A 71 36.94 1.53 16.75
CA GLU A 71 36.62 0.73 15.56
C GLU A 71 35.51 -0.29 15.86
N VAL A 72 35.43 -0.74 17.12
CA VAL A 72 34.38 -1.64 17.64
C VAL A 72 33.76 -1.04 18.90
N PHE A 73 32.44 -0.98 18.94
CA PHE A 73 31.68 -0.46 20.06
C PHE A 73 31.03 -1.61 20.84
N PRO A 74 31.41 -1.83 22.11
CA PRO A 74 30.70 -2.77 22.96
C PRO A 74 29.24 -2.34 23.16
N VAL A 75 28.32 -3.29 23.08
CA VAL A 75 26.92 -3.06 23.46
C VAL A 75 26.84 -2.75 24.97
N PRO A 76 26.05 -1.75 25.41
CA PRO A 76 25.94 -1.40 26.82
C PRO A 76 25.52 -2.59 27.70
N ALA A 77 26.11 -2.70 28.89
CA ALA A 77 25.76 -3.73 29.85
C ALA A 77 24.27 -3.64 30.25
N GLY A 78 23.62 -4.81 30.40
CA GLY A 78 22.20 -4.88 30.75
C GLY A 78 21.23 -4.64 29.59
N THR A 79 21.72 -4.50 28.36
CA THR A 79 20.88 -4.42 27.16
C THR A 79 20.94 -5.73 26.36
N ILE A 80 19.85 -6.03 25.63
CA ILE A 80 19.83 -7.17 24.72
C ILE A 80 20.47 -6.72 23.39
N ALA A 81 21.54 -7.39 22.97
CA ALA A 81 22.36 -6.97 21.83
C ALA A 81 21.55 -6.79 20.54
N ASP A 82 20.71 -7.77 20.20
CA ASP A 82 19.84 -7.72 19.03
C ASP A 82 18.93 -6.49 19.02
N HIS A 83 18.26 -6.21 20.15
CA HIS A 83 17.38 -5.05 20.28
C HIS A 83 18.16 -3.73 20.14
N TYR A 84 19.34 -3.66 20.75
CA TYR A 84 20.21 -2.47 20.64
C TYR A 84 20.71 -2.24 19.22
N ILE A 85 21.12 -3.31 18.51
CA ILE A 85 21.51 -3.26 17.09
C ILE A 85 20.36 -2.73 16.23
N LEU A 86 19.14 -3.25 16.43
CA LEU A 86 17.95 -2.84 15.68
C LEU A 86 17.59 -1.38 15.94
N ASN A 87 17.57 -0.96 17.20
CA ASN A 87 17.30 0.43 17.57
C ASN A 87 18.32 1.39 16.98
N LEU A 88 19.62 1.10 17.12
CA LEU A 88 20.65 1.97 16.58
C LEU A 88 20.57 2.06 15.04
N ALA A 89 20.23 0.96 14.38
CA ALA A 89 20.03 0.94 12.94
C ALA A 89 18.80 1.77 12.52
N TYR A 90 17.75 1.80 13.33
CA TYR A 90 16.57 2.63 13.11
C TYR A 90 16.91 4.11 13.31
N GLU A 91 17.50 4.47 14.45
CA GLU A 91 17.88 5.85 14.79
C GLU A 91 18.84 6.49 13.78
N LYS A 92 19.77 5.70 13.23
CA LYS A 92 20.78 6.19 12.28
C LYS A 92 20.39 6.01 10.81
N ASP A 93 19.17 5.53 10.55
CA ASP A 93 18.71 5.07 9.24
C ASP A 93 19.75 4.22 8.49
N ALA A 94 20.32 3.25 9.21
CA ALA A 94 21.40 2.42 8.73
C ALA A 94 20.90 1.05 8.24
N LYS A 95 21.71 0.42 7.38
CA LYS A 95 21.56 -1.02 7.07
C LYS A 95 22.21 -1.85 8.16
N ILE A 96 21.87 -3.14 8.23
CA ILE A 96 22.39 -4.06 9.25
C ILE A 96 23.13 -5.20 8.55
N LEU A 97 24.44 -5.35 8.75
CA LEU A 97 25.18 -6.53 8.31
C LEU A 97 25.02 -7.64 9.36
N SER A 98 24.07 -8.55 9.13
CA SER A 98 23.85 -9.75 9.95
C SER A 98 23.18 -10.85 9.12
N ASN A 99 23.47 -12.10 9.45
CA ASN A 99 22.73 -13.26 8.96
C ASN A 99 21.57 -13.68 9.88
N ASP A 100 21.44 -13.07 11.06
CA ASP A 100 20.27 -13.26 11.92
C ASP A 100 19.01 -12.63 11.31
N PHE A 101 17.87 -13.29 11.46
CA PHE A 101 16.57 -12.76 11.03
C PHE A 101 15.87 -11.91 12.08
N PHE A 102 16.40 -11.83 13.31
CA PHE A 102 15.86 -11.07 14.45
C PHE A 102 14.37 -11.35 14.67
N ARG A 103 14.00 -12.64 14.69
CA ARG A 103 12.59 -13.07 14.64
C ARG A 103 11.77 -12.55 15.81
N ASP A 104 12.38 -12.48 16.98
CA ASP A 104 11.73 -12.06 18.23
C ASP A 104 11.33 -10.58 18.23
N TYR A 105 11.88 -9.78 17.31
CA TYR A 105 11.66 -8.33 17.22
C TYR A 105 10.87 -7.90 15.99
N GLN A 106 10.31 -8.84 15.21
CA GLN A 106 9.58 -8.52 13.98
C GLN A 106 8.29 -7.71 14.20
N ASP A 107 7.70 -7.82 15.39
CA ASP A 107 6.50 -7.06 15.75
C ASP A 107 6.84 -5.58 16.00
N GLU A 108 8.03 -5.29 16.52
CA GLU A 108 8.54 -3.94 16.81
C GLU A 108 9.17 -3.30 15.56
N PHE A 109 10.02 -4.05 14.83
CA PHE A 109 10.74 -3.58 13.64
C PHE A 109 10.25 -4.30 12.38
N GLN A 110 9.35 -3.67 11.64
CA GLN A 110 8.68 -4.31 10.49
C GLN A 110 9.54 -4.35 9.21
N ASP A 111 10.61 -3.56 9.15
CA ASP A 111 11.47 -3.37 7.98
C ASP A 111 12.83 -4.10 8.09
N ILE A 112 13.01 -4.97 9.10
CA ILE A 112 14.21 -5.82 9.30
C ILE A 112 14.66 -6.47 7.98
N PRO A 113 13.79 -7.14 7.20
CA PRO A 113 14.24 -7.79 5.96
C PRO A 113 14.85 -6.82 4.94
N SER A 114 14.37 -5.58 4.91
CA SER A 114 14.84 -4.53 4.00
C SER A 114 16.01 -3.70 4.53
N ARG A 115 16.28 -3.75 5.84
CA ARG A 115 17.48 -3.17 6.45
C ARG A 115 18.66 -4.15 6.47
N ARG A 116 18.37 -5.44 6.60
CA ARG A 116 19.39 -6.47 6.73
C ARG A 116 20.11 -6.77 5.42
N LEU A 117 21.43 -6.72 5.46
CA LEU A 117 22.37 -7.16 4.44
C LEU A 117 22.86 -8.56 4.83
N PRO A 118 22.33 -9.63 4.19
CA PRO A 118 22.89 -10.98 4.38
C PRO A 118 24.31 -11.04 3.81
N TYR A 119 25.12 -11.97 4.28
CA TYR A 119 26.47 -12.17 3.74
C TYR A 119 26.85 -13.64 3.68
N ARG A 120 27.89 -13.93 2.89
CA ARG A 120 28.49 -15.27 2.76
C ARG A 120 29.99 -15.16 2.67
N VAL A 121 30.69 -16.20 3.12
CA VAL A 121 32.13 -16.35 2.94
C VAL A 121 32.36 -17.52 1.99
N LYS A 122 32.95 -17.27 0.81
CA LYS A 122 33.27 -18.30 -0.18
C LYS A 122 34.69 -18.12 -0.70
N ASN A 123 35.50 -19.17 -0.65
CA ASN A 123 36.90 -19.16 -1.09
C ASN A 123 37.72 -18.02 -0.47
N GLY A 124 37.53 -17.77 0.83
CA GLY A 124 38.21 -16.67 1.55
C GLY A 124 37.73 -15.27 1.19
N ARG A 125 36.69 -15.11 0.35
CA ARG A 125 36.09 -13.81 0.02
C ARG A 125 34.78 -13.62 0.77
N PHE A 126 34.67 -12.49 1.45
CA PHE A 126 33.43 -12.03 2.08
C PHE A 126 32.56 -11.33 1.03
N GLN A 127 31.33 -11.80 0.86
CA GLN A 127 30.37 -11.28 -0.12
C GLN A 127 29.12 -10.80 0.60
N ILE A 128 28.79 -9.53 0.39
CA ILE A 128 27.59 -8.90 0.94
C ILE A 128 26.46 -9.05 -0.09
N GLY A 129 25.34 -9.59 0.36
CA GLY A 129 24.12 -9.75 -0.41
C GLY A 129 23.28 -8.47 -0.44
N LYS A 130 22.19 -8.52 -1.21
CA LYS A 130 21.22 -7.41 -1.26
C LYS A 130 20.16 -7.58 -0.17
N PRO A 131 19.65 -6.46 0.39
CA PRO A 131 18.53 -6.52 1.31
C PRO A 131 17.27 -7.01 0.57
N ALA A 132 16.33 -7.58 1.33
CA ALA A 132 15.02 -7.90 0.76
C ALA A 132 14.27 -6.61 0.40
N PRO A 133 13.37 -6.63 -0.59
CA PRO A 133 12.49 -5.49 -0.82
C PRO A 133 11.62 -5.24 0.43
N PRO A 134 11.31 -3.98 0.77
CA PRO A 134 10.44 -3.66 1.91
C PRO A 134 9.10 -4.39 1.78
N LYS A 135 8.59 -4.86 2.92
CA LYS A 135 7.35 -5.66 2.98
C LYS A 135 6.19 -4.78 2.54
N LYS A 136 5.66 -5.02 1.33
CA LYS A 136 4.50 -4.28 0.81
C LYS A 136 3.32 -4.40 1.76
N VAL A 137 2.77 -3.28 2.22
CA VAL A 137 1.55 -3.30 3.00
C VAL A 137 0.41 -3.80 2.11
N LYS A 138 -0.10 -4.99 2.44
CA LYS A 138 -1.22 -5.60 1.71
C LYS A 138 -2.41 -4.62 1.73
N ASN A 139 -3.04 -4.47 0.58
CA ASN A 139 -4.27 -3.71 0.38
C ASN A 139 -4.17 -2.21 0.68
N ILE A 140 -2.98 -1.59 0.58
CA ILE A 140 -2.81 -0.15 0.83
C ILE A 140 -3.72 0.73 -0.06
N LEU A 141 -3.93 0.33 -1.32
CA LEU A 141 -4.84 1.04 -2.23
C LEU A 141 -6.28 1.02 -1.71
N GLN A 142 -6.77 -0.14 -1.26
CA GLN A 142 -8.09 -0.26 -0.65
C GLN A 142 -8.20 0.53 0.65
N LYS A 143 -7.15 0.56 1.47
CA LYS A 143 -7.12 1.37 2.70
C LYS A 143 -7.25 2.86 2.40
N ILE A 144 -6.55 3.36 1.38
CA ILE A 144 -6.66 4.74 0.91
C ILE A 144 -8.08 5.04 0.43
N CYS A 145 -8.65 4.18 -0.43
CA CYS A 145 -10.02 4.35 -0.93
C CYS A 145 -11.03 4.33 0.22
N SER A 146 -10.95 3.36 1.14
CA SER A 146 -11.86 3.27 2.29
C SER A 146 -11.79 4.52 3.18
N LYS A 147 -10.57 4.99 3.51
CA LYS A 147 -10.40 6.19 4.33
C LYS A 147 -10.98 7.43 3.62
N SER A 148 -10.80 7.52 2.31
CA SER A 148 -11.31 8.64 1.50
C SER A 148 -12.84 8.61 1.42
N LEU A 149 -13.43 7.47 1.07
CA LEU A 149 -14.87 7.28 1.01
C LEU A 149 -15.57 7.56 2.36
N ASN A 150 -14.97 7.14 3.47
CA ASN A 150 -15.49 7.47 4.80
C ASN A 150 -15.46 8.98 5.09
N GLU A 151 -14.47 9.71 4.58
CA GLU A 151 -14.39 11.17 4.73
C GLU A 151 -15.45 11.88 3.86
N PHE A 152 -15.75 11.37 2.66
CA PHE A 152 -16.89 11.84 1.87
C PHE A 152 -18.22 11.60 2.60
N GLU A 153 -18.43 10.41 3.15
CA GLU A 153 -19.64 10.09 3.92
C GLU A 153 -19.80 11.02 5.14
N ARG A 154 -18.73 11.30 5.88
CA ARG A 154 -18.74 12.27 6.99
C ARG A 154 -19.13 13.68 6.56
N ARG A 155 -18.92 14.04 5.29
CA ARG A 155 -19.30 15.32 4.69
C ARG A 155 -20.70 15.30 4.07
N GLY A 156 -21.45 14.21 4.23
CA GLY A 156 -22.85 14.07 3.83
C GLY A 156 -23.07 13.51 2.42
N PHE A 157 -22.04 12.96 1.77
CA PHE A 157 -22.20 12.32 0.46
C PHE A 157 -22.69 10.87 0.61
N ASP A 158 -23.59 10.44 -0.26
CA ASP A 158 -23.94 9.03 -0.36
C ASP A 158 -22.80 8.25 -1.04
N VAL A 159 -22.47 7.09 -0.49
CA VAL A 159 -21.37 6.25 -0.94
C VAL A 159 -21.85 4.83 -1.14
N TYR A 160 -21.68 4.33 -2.36
CA TYR A 160 -22.03 2.98 -2.72
C TYR A 160 -21.11 1.93 -2.05
N LYS A 161 -21.61 1.19 -1.05
CA LYS A 161 -20.80 0.27 -0.21
C LYS A 161 -20.84 -1.21 -0.57
N SER A 162 -21.68 -1.63 -1.53
CA SER A 162 -21.91 -3.07 -1.78
C SER A 162 -20.68 -3.83 -2.28
N LYS A 163 -20.59 -5.12 -1.91
CA LYS A 163 -19.47 -6.05 -2.20
C LYS A 163 -19.93 -7.51 -2.36
N LYS A 164 -21.04 -7.74 -3.06
CA LYS A 164 -21.57 -9.06 -3.43
C LYS A 164 -20.61 -9.90 -4.32
N ASN A 165 -19.70 -9.27 -5.08
CA ASN A 165 -18.69 -9.86 -5.98
C ASN A 165 -19.23 -11.00 -6.85
N ARG A 166 -20.29 -10.74 -7.63
CA ARG A 166 -20.87 -11.75 -8.53
C ARG A 166 -19.94 -12.03 -9.71
N LYS A 167 -19.93 -13.25 -10.24
CA LYS A 167 -19.10 -13.63 -11.39
C LYS A 167 -19.44 -12.77 -12.60
N PHE A 168 -18.42 -12.20 -13.23
CA PHE A 168 -18.57 -11.29 -14.37
C PHE A 168 -18.97 -12.04 -15.65
N SER A 169 -20.01 -11.53 -16.31
CA SER A 169 -20.34 -11.74 -17.74
C SER A 169 -21.30 -10.64 -18.17
N GLY A 170 -21.33 -10.26 -19.45
CA GLY A 170 -22.26 -9.24 -19.94
C GLY A 170 -23.72 -9.54 -19.62
N LEU A 171 -24.13 -10.79 -19.76
CA LEU A 171 -25.49 -11.25 -19.42
C LEU A 171 -25.79 -11.11 -17.92
N ALA A 172 -24.86 -11.53 -17.05
CA ALA A 172 -25.05 -11.44 -15.60
C ALA A 172 -25.15 -9.98 -15.12
N VAL A 173 -24.38 -9.08 -15.75
CA VAL A 173 -24.45 -7.64 -15.48
C VAL A 173 -25.81 -7.09 -15.88
N ALA A 174 -26.30 -7.40 -17.09
CA ALA A 174 -27.61 -6.95 -17.55
C ALA A 174 -28.75 -7.48 -16.67
N GLN A 175 -28.71 -8.77 -16.30
CA GLN A 175 -29.72 -9.38 -15.42
C GLN A 175 -29.76 -8.74 -14.04
N GLU A 176 -28.59 -8.45 -13.43
CA GLU A 176 -28.53 -7.77 -12.15
C GLU A 176 -29.05 -6.32 -12.26
N ALA A 177 -28.74 -5.62 -13.34
CA ALA A 177 -29.24 -4.27 -13.57
C ALA A 177 -30.77 -4.25 -13.66
N ILE A 178 -31.35 -5.09 -14.53
CA ILE A 178 -32.80 -5.25 -14.67
C ILE A 178 -33.44 -5.55 -13.32
N SER A 179 -32.89 -6.53 -12.59
CA SER A 179 -33.44 -6.91 -11.28
C SER A 179 -33.41 -5.78 -10.26
N ARG A 180 -32.41 -4.90 -10.27
CA ARG A 180 -32.35 -3.79 -9.31
C ARG A 180 -33.30 -2.66 -9.67
N VAL A 181 -33.36 -2.28 -10.95
CA VAL A 181 -34.27 -1.24 -11.42
C VAL A 181 -35.73 -1.64 -11.21
N SER A 182 -36.12 -2.87 -11.59
CA SER A 182 -37.50 -3.34 -11.36
C SER A 182 -37.86 -3.45 -9.87
N ASN A 183 -36.92 -3.85 -9.00
CA ASN A 183 -37.17 -3.89 -7.56
C ASN A 183 -37.21 -2.49 -6.93
N GLU A 184 -36.56 -1.49 -7.51
CA GLU A 184 -36.64 -0.10 -7.05
C GLU A 184 -37.98 0.55 -7.44
N GLU A 185 -38.52 0.24 -8.63
CA GLU A 185 -39.88 0.63 -9.02
C GLU A 185 -40.95 0.05 -8.07
N ASP A 186 -40.82 -1.22 -7.66
CA ASP A 186 -41.75 -1.87 -6.73
C ASP A 186 -41.61 -1.37 -5.27
N ASN A 187 -40.45 -0.82 -4.89
CA ASN A 187 -40.17 -0.32 -3.53
C ASN A 187 -40.31 1.19 -3.38
N ALA A 188 -40.97 1.89 -4.32
CA ALA A 188 -41.28 3.32 -4.23
C ALA A 188 -42.22 3.70 -3.05
N ILE A 189 -42.54 2.78 -2.14
CA ILE A 189 -43.22 3.05 -0.85
C ILE A 189 -42.26 3.02 0.35
N ASP A 190 -40.95 2.73 0.21
CA ASP A 190 -40.05 2.64 1.37
C ASP A 190 -38.95 3.74 1.45
N SER A 191 -39.36 4.88 1.99
CA SER A 191 -38.70 5.64 3.08
C SER A 191 -37.17 5.86 3.10
N LYS A 192 -36.46 5.89 1.96
CA LYS A 192 -35.03 6.29 1.92
C LYS A 192 -34.70 7.61 1.21
N LEU A 193 -35.68 8.30 0.67
CA LEU A 193 -35.51 9.66 0.12
C LEU A 193 -36.01 10.79 1.03
N GLU A 194 -36.81 10.52 2.07
CA GLU A 194 -37.27 11.60 2.98
C GLU A 194 -36.16 12.20 3.87
N ASN A 195 -35.11 11.44 4.20
CA ASN A 195 -34.06 11.92 5.10
C ASN A 195 -32.96 12.76 4.43
N VAL A 196 -32.92 12.81 3.10
CA VAL A 196 -31.96 13.62 2.34
C VAL A 196 -32.52 15.01 1.99
N PHE A 197 -33.84 15.12 1.81
CA PHE A 197 -34.47 16.40 1.46
C PHE A 197 -34.51 17.44 2.61
N LEU A 198 -34.31 17.03 3.87
CA LEU A 198 -34.39 17.94 5.02
C LEU A 198 -33.04 18.44 5.55
N LYS A 199 -31.91 18.03 4.96
CA LYS A 199 -30.58 18.52 5.36
C LYS A 199 -29.68 18.82 4.16
N ILE A 200 -29.88 20.00 3.56
CA ILE A 200 -28.88 21.09 3.47
C ILE A 200 -29.19 22.00 2.26
N PRO A 201 -29.34 23.32 2.45
CA PRO A 201 -29.52 24.31 1.40
C PRO A 201 -28.18 24.64 0.69
N ILE A 202 -27.61 23.67 -0.04
CA ILE A 202 -26.40 23.88 -0.87
C ILE A 202 -26.55 23.26 -2.28
N LEU A 203 -27.49 22.33 -2.51
CA LEU A 203 -27.63 21.64 -3.81
C LEU A 203 -28.22 22.51 -4.93
N ASN A 204 -28.96 23.58 -4.62
CA ASN A 204 -29.66 24.41 -5.63
C ASN A 204 -28.75 25.31 -6.48
N LYS A 205 -27.43 25.09 -6.51
CA LYS A 205 -26.49 25.89 -7.31
C LYS A 205 -25.53 25.09 -8.20
N MET A 206 -25.72 23.78 -8.35
CA MET A 206 -24.89 22.95 -9.23
C MET A 206 -25.73 22.18 -10.26
N VAL A 207 -26.75 22.82 -10.82
CA VAL A 207 -27.32 22.41 -12.11
C VAL A 207 -26.66 23.31 -13.15
N GLY A 208 -25.59 22.82 -13.76
CA GLY A 208 -24.82 23.59 -14.71
C GLY A 208 -24.08 22.66 -15.66
N PHE A 209 -24.73 22.40 -16.80
CA PHE A 209 -24.20 21.79 -18.02
C PHE A 209 -23.85 20.31 -17.92
N VAL A 210 -24.90 19.49 -17.95
CA VAL A 210 -24.81 18.08 -18.30
C VAL A 210 -24.29 17.98 -19.75
N ASP A 211 -23.43 17.00 -20.07
CA ASP A 211 -23.15 16.66 -21.49
C ASP A 211 -24.50 16.32 -22.15
N ASP A 212 -24.79 16.86 -23.34
CA ASP A 212 -26.09 16.65 -24.03
C ASP A 212 -26.47 15.14 -24.11
N ASP A 213 -25.47 14.25 -24.16
CA ASP A 213 -25.62 12.79 -24.19
C ASP A 213 -26.17 12.14 -22.88
N ILE A 214 -26.09 12.81 -21.72
CA ILE A 214 -26.56 12.28 -20.42
C ILE A 214 -28.00 12.74 -20.13
N GLU A 215 -28.45 13.88 -20.67
CA GLU A 215 -29.82 14.38 -20.48
C GLU A 215 -30.88 13.46 -21.11
N ASP A 216 -30.51 12.74 -22.18
CA ASP A 216 -31.40 11.85 -22.93
C ASP A 216 -31.44 10.41 -22.41
N CYS A 217 -30.93 10.09 -21.21
CA CYS A 217 -30.96 8.73 -20.65
C CYS A 217 -31.72 8.62 -19.33
N ASP A 218 -32.41 7.50 -19.09
CA ASP A 218 -33.20 7.30 -17.86
C ASP A 218 -32.32 7.02 -16.63
N PHE A 219 -31.21 6.29 -16.82
CA PHE A 219 -30.28 5.97 -15.74
C PHE A 219 -28.86 5.65 -16.23
N LEU A 220 -27.90 5.88 -15.33
CA LEU A 220 -26.50 5.57 -15.49
C LEU A 220 -26.13 4.31 -14.71
N ILE A 221 -25.59 3.31 -15.41
CA ILE A 221 -25.10 2.05 -14.83
C ILE A 221 -23.58 2.10 -14.75
N PHE A 222 -23.04 2.31 -13.54
CA PHE A 222 -21.62 2.10 -13.29
C PHE A 222 -21.34 0.60 -13.06
N VAL A 223 -20.71 -0.03 -14.04
CA VAL A 223 -20.24 -1.42 -13.96
C VAL A 223 -18.85 -1.42 -13.34
N LEU A 224 -18.77 -1.83 -12.07
CA LEU A 224 -17.55 -1.78 -11.28
C LEU A 224 -16.80 -3.12 -11.40
N VAL A 225 -15.59 -3.09 -11.95
CA VAL A 225 -14.78 -4.29 -12.18
C VAL A 225 -13.36 -4.12 -11.67
N ASN A 226 -12.67 -5.23 -11.43
CA ASN A 226 -11.25 -5.18 -11.15
C ASN A 226 -10.50 -4.60 -12.37
N PRO A 227 -9.42 -3.81 -12.18
CA PRO A 227 -8.64 -3.26 -13.29
C PRO A 227 -8.16 -4.29 -14.33
N LYS A 228 -8.00 -5.55 -13.94
CA LYS A 228 -7.64 -6.65 -14.86
C LYS A 228 -8.74 -6.99 -15.86
N ASP A 229 -10.00 -6.79 -15.49
CA ASP A 229 -11.18 -7.20 -16.27
C ASP A 229 -11.76 -6.03 -17.09
N TYR A 230 -11.23 -4.82 -16.91
CA TYR A 230 -11.73 -3.59 -17.53
C TYR A 230 -11.97 -3.72 -19.04
N LYS A 231 -10.98 -4.22 -19.79
CA LYS A 231 -11.08 -4.37 -21.25
C LYS A 231 -12.19 -5.33 -21.66
N GLU A 232 -12.40 -6.38 -20.88
CA GLU A 232 -13.48 -7.33 -21.15
C GLU A 232 -14.84 -6.71 -20.85
N ALA A 233 -14.96 -5.99 -19.73
CA ALA A 233 -16.16 -5.28 -19.34
C ALA A 233 -16.57 -4.21 -20.37
N VAL A 234 -15.62 -3.40 -20.86
CA VAL A 234 -15.89 -2.38 -21.89
C VAL A 234 -16.47 -3.00 -23.16
N ARG A 235 -15.94 -4.14 -23.61
CA ARG A 235 -16.47 -4.84 -24.81
C ARG A 235 -17.93 -5.28 -24.65
N ASN A 236 -18.40 -5.48 -23.42
CA ASN A 236 -19.77 -5.90 -23.14
C ASN A 236 -20.72 -4.71 -22.89
N ALA A 237 -20.22 -3.47 -22.75
CA ALA A 237 -21.03 -2.33 -22.33
C ALA A 237 -22.23 -2.05 -23.24
N GLY A 238 -22.02 -2.04 -24.57
CA GLY A 238 -23.10 -1.85 -25.54
C GLY A 238 -24.17 -2.95 -25.48
N THR A 239 -23.76 -4.21 -25.39
CA THR A 239 -24.68 -5.34 -25.27
C THR A 239 -25.49 -5.28 -23.97
N ILE A 240 -24.87 -4.84 -22.87
CA ILE A 240 -25.55 -4.63 -21.59
C ILE A 240 -26.62 -3.56 -21.77
N ALA A 241 -26.27 -2.39 -22.32
CA ALA A 241 -27.20 -1.28 -22.51
C ALA A 241 -28.44 -1.68 -23.34
N VAL A 242 -28.22 -2.35 -24.48
CA VAL A 242 -29.30 -2.84 -25.36
C VAL A 242 -30.18 -3.87 -24.64
N THR A 243 -29.56 -4.81 -23.91
CA THR A 243 -30.31 -5.84 -23.19
C THR A 243 -31.19 -5.23 -22.10
N VAL A 244 -30.66 -4.28 -21.33
CA VAL A 244 -31.40 -3.61 -20.26
C VAL A 244 -32.56 -2.80 -20.84
N ARG A 245 -32.31 -1.95 -21.85
CA ARG A 245 -33.36 -1.17 -22.53
C ARG A 245 -34.50 -2.04 -23.02
N ASN A 246 -34.19 -3.09 -23.77
CA ASN A 246 -35.22 -3.95 -24.37
C ASN A 246 -36.01 -4.74 -23.31
N LYS A 247 -35.42 -5.05 -22.16
CA LYS A 247 -36.08 -5.84 -21.10
C LYS A 247 -36.95 -4.99 -20.18
N LEU A 248 -36.56 -3.75 -19.93
CA LEU A 248 -37.31 -2.79 -19.14
C LEU A 248 -38.26 -1.93 -19.99
N ASN A 249 -38.21 -2.06 -21.32
CA ASN A 249 -39.02 -1.28 -22.26
C ASN A 249 -38.85 0.24 -22.07
N LEU A 250 -37.60 0.67 -21.92
CA LEU A 250 -37.23 2.06 -21.73
C LEU A 250 -37.27 2.82 -23.05
N ASP A 251 -37.68 4.09 -22.99
CA ASP A 251 -37.69 4.99 -24.13
C ASP A 251 -36.26 5.29 -24.61
N HIS A 252 -35.32 5.39 -23.66
CA HIS A 252 -33.92 5.66 -23.94
C HIS A 252 -33.00 4.53 -23.46
N SER A 253 -31.86 4.35 -24.14
CA SER A 253 -30.85 3.38 -23.69
C SER A 253 -30.14 3.90 -22.44
N PRO A 254 -29.98 3.08 -21.39
CA PRO A 254 -29.21 3.51 -20.24
C PRO A 254 -27.73 3.63 -20.62
N LEU A 255 -27.05 4.59 -20.02
CA LEU A 255 -25.62 4.76 -20.22
C LEU A 255 -24.86 3.74 -19.37
N VAL A 256 -23.94 2.98 -19.97
CA VAL A 256 -23.16 1.95 -19.28
C VAL A 256 -21.72 2.40 -19.15
N ALA A 257 -21.34 2.82 -17.94
CA ALA A 257 -20.01 3.29 -17.63
C ALA A 257 -19.19 2.21 -16.90
N VAL A 258 -18.21 1.63 -17.59
CA VAL A 258 -17.29 0.66 -16.97
C VAL A 258 -16.23 1.40 -16.15
N ARG A 259 -16.09 1.05 -14.88
CA ARG A 259 -15.16 1.68 -13.94
C ARG A 259 -14.27 0.66 -13.27
N ASN A 260 -13.00 1.03 -13.12
CA ASN A 260 -12.07 0.29 -12.26
C ASN A 260 -12.46 0.51 -10.80
N ASP A 261 -12.63 -0.59 -10.07
CA ASP A 261 -12.90 -0.59 -8.64
C ASP A 261 -11.90 -1.50 -7.92
N LEU A 262 -11.22 -0.92 -6.92
CA LEU A 262 -10.18 -1.59 -6.16
C LEU A 262 -10.74 -2.57 -5.10
N PHE A 263 -12.06 -2.55 -4.84
CA PHE A 263 -12.70 -3.49 -3.92
C PHE A 263 -13.22 -4.76 -4.62
N THR A 264 -13.49 -4.69 -5.92
CA THR A 264 -13.95 -5.81 -6.73
C THR A 264 -12.83 -6.84 -6.97
N ARG A 265 -13.17 -8.13 -6.78
CA ARG A 265 -12.24 -9.25 -7.03
C ARG A 265 -12.10 -9.51 -8.54
N PRO A 266 -10.94 -9.99 -9.02
CA PRO A 266 -10.80 -10.40 -10.42
C PRO A 266 -11.86 -11.44 -10.84
N GLY A 267 -12.42 -11.28 -12.04
CA GLY A 267 -13.49 -12.11 -12.59
C GLY A 267 -14.87 -11.86 -11.98
N THR A 268 -15.04 -10.76 -11.23
CA THR A 268 -16.32 -10.39 -10.60
C THR A 268 -16.71 -8.94 -10.89
N PHE A 269 -17.96 -8.58 -10.58
CA PHE A 269 -18.48 -7.23 -10.77
C PHE A 269 -19.37 -6.75 -9.63
N GLU A 270 -19.55 -5.43 -9.56
CA GLU A 270 -20.62 -4.74 -8.86
C GLU A 270 -21.33 -3.75 -9.79
N LEU A 271 -22.49 -3.26 -9.36
CA LEU A 271 -23.25 -2.24 -10.07
C LEU A 271 -23.62 -1.10 -9.13
N ASN A 272 -23.27 0.13 -9.48
CA ASN A 272 -23.86 1.32 -8.89
C ASN A 272 -24.76 1.94 -9.97
N ILE A 273 -26.07 1.97 -9.74
CA ILE A 273 -27.08 2.46 -10.69
C ILE A 273 -27.66 3.73 -10.08
N ILE A 274 -27.71 4.79 -10.88
CA ILE A 274 -28.12 6.13 -10.44
C ILE A 274 -29.00 6.72 -11.54
N TYR A 275 -30.06 7.44 -11.17
CA TYR A 275 -30.84 8.22 -12.12
C TYR A 275 -29.98 9.32 -12.75
N SER A 276 -30.21 9.61 -14.03
CA SER A 276 -29.37 10.56 -14.78
C SER A 276 -29.33 11.96 -14.15
N ASP A 277 -30.44 12.41 -13.56
CA ASP A 277 -30.58 13.69 -12.87
C ASP A 277 -29.89 13.76 -11.49
N GLU A 278 -29.59 12.60 -10.89
CA GLU A 278 -28.84 12.48 -9.63
C GLU A 278 -27.32 12.35 -9.83
N VAL A 279 -26.84 12.19 -11.07
CA VAL A 279 -25.41 12.03 -11.36
C VAL A 279 -24.67 13.34 -11.13
N LEU A 280 -23.61 13.28 -10.33
CA LEU A 280 -22.68 14.40 -10.16
C LEU A 280 -21.75 14.49 -11.38
N GLU A 281 -21.90 15.53 -12.20
CA GLU A 281 -21.06 15.71 -13.39
C GLU A 281 -19.57 15.79 -13.02
N GLU A 282 -19.23 16.63 -12.03
CA GLU A 282 -17.87 16.77 -11.52
C GLU A 282 -17.72 16.11 -10.14
N SER A 283 -16.52 15.57 -9.86
CA SER A 283 -16.26 15.06 -8.52
C SER A 283 -16.21 16.23 -7.52
N PRO A 284 -16.98 16.19 -6.41
CA PRO A 284 -17.12 17.32 -5.50
C PRO A 284 -15.82 17.66 -4.77
N TYR A 285 -14.87 16.72 -4.73
CA TYR A 285 -13.56 16.91 -4.12
C TYR A 285 -12.45 16.17 -4.84
N ASN A 286 -11.26 16.78 -4.81
CA ASN A 286 -10.00 16.17 -5.17
C ASN A 286 -9.36 15.51 -3.94
N LEU A 287 -8.53 14.49 -4.19
CA LEU A 287 -7.82 13.74 -3.15
C LEU A 287 -6.33 14.06 -3.20
N ASN A 288 -5.78 14.53 -2.09
CA ASN A 288 -4.34 14.58 -1.87
C ASN A 288 -3.93 13.44 -0.93
N ILE A 289 -2.90 12.70 -1.33
CA ILE A 289 -2.33 11.59 -0.58
C ILE A 289 -0.89 11.97 -0.24
N ILE A 290 -0.59 12.04 1.06
CA ILE A 290 0.78 12.14 1.56
C ILE A 290 1.17 10.74 2.04
N ILE A 291 2.29 10.23 1.55
CA ILE A 291 2.69 8.85 1.84
C ILE A 291 4.18 8.72 2.08
N ASN A 292 4.56 7.70 2.84
CA ASN A 292 5.93 7.26 3.01
C ASN A 292 6.66 7.11 1.65
N ASP A 293 7.94 7.46 1.61
CA ASP A 293 8.72 7.51 0.36
C ASP A 293 8.82 6.14 -0.34
N SER A 294 8.87 5.05 0.42
CA SER A 294 8.98 3.71 -0.17
C SER A 294 7.75 3.27 -0.97
N ASP A 295 6.55 3.74 -0.59
CA ASP A 295 5.30 3.39 -1.26
C ASP A 295 4.87 4.40 -2.33
N TYR A 296 5.51 5.59 -2.37
CA TYR A 296 5.15 6.69 -3.27
C TYR A 296 4.99 6.26 -4.74
N SER A 297 6.01 5.59 -5.30
CA SER A 297 5.98 5.17 -6.71
C SER A 297 4.81 4.21 -6.98
N PHE A 298 4.55 3.26 -6.08
CA PHE A 298 3.47 2.31 -6.23
C PHE A 298 2.09 2.98 -6.22
N ILE A 299 1.86 3.92 -5.29
CA ILE A 299 0.59 4.66 -5.21
C ILE A 299 0.43 5.60 -6.39
N LYS A 300 1.48 6.32 -6.79
CA LYS A 300 1.42 7.24 -7.93
C LYS A 300 1.04 6.53 -9.22
N HIS A 301 1.60 5.36 -9.49
CA HIS A 301 1.23 4.54 -10.67
C HIS A 301 -0.23 4.06 -10.63
N ASN A 302 -0.83 3.91 -9.43
CA ASN A 302 -2.20 3.43 -9.24
C ASN A 302 -3.22 4.55 -8.94
N SER A 303 -2.80 5.82 -8.97
CA SER A 303 -3.65 7.00 -8.71
C SER A 303 -4.92 7.03 -9.57
N ARG A 304 -4.83 6.62 -10.84
CA ARG A 304 -6.00 6.52 -11.74
C ARG A 304 -7.02 5.49 -11.28
N ASN A 305 -6.57 4.36 -10.74
CA ASN A 305 -7.48 3.34 -10.20
C ASN A 305 -8.15 3.82 -8.91
N ILE A 306 -7.44 4.59 -8.09
CA ILE A 306 -8.02 5.27 -6.93
C ILE A 306 -9.10 6.25 -7.40
N ALA A 307 -8.77 7.13 -8.36
CA ALA A 307 -9.71 8.11 -8.90
C ALA A 307 -10.98 7.44 -9.46
N SER A 308 -10.81 6.37 -10.24
CA SER A 308 -11.92 5.59 -10.78
C SER A 308 -12.79 4.95 -9.71
N THR A 309 -12.16 4.37 -8.68
CA THR A 309 -12.88 3.76 -7.55
C THR A 309 -13.71 4.80 -6.81
N LEU A 310 -13.14 5.99 -6.56
CA LEU A 310 -13.86 7.06 -5.85
C LEU A 310 -15.04 7.58 -6.68
N ALA A 311 -14.81 7.90 -7.96
CA ALA A 311 -15.85 8.40 -8.85
C ALA A 311 -17.02 7.43 -8.95
N SER A 312 -16.71 6.14 -9.15
CA SER A 312 -17.74 5.12 -9.34
C SER A 312 -18.55 4.82 -8.08
N ARG A 313 -17.94 4.99 -6.91
CA ARG A 313 -18.58 4.77 -5.60
C ARG A 313 -19.35 6.01 -5.11
N LEU A 314 -18.97 7.20 -5.55
CA LEU A 314 -19.67 8.46 -5.29
C LEU A 314 -20.76 8.75 -6.33
N GLY A 315 -20.76 8.06 -7.47
CA GLY A 315 -21.71 8.34 -8.54
C GLY A 315 -21.34 9.54 -9.41
N THR A 316 -20.05 9.84 -9.57
CA THR A 316 -19.60 11.00 -10.35
C THR A 316 -19.21 10.62 -11.78
N TRP A 317 -19.56 11.47 -12.75
CA TRP A 317 -19.21 11.28 -14.16
C TRP A 317 -17.73 11.55 -14.43
N LYS A 318 -17.21 12.70 -13.99
CA LYS A 318 -15.78 12.99 -14.06
C LYS A 318 -15.04 12.41 -12.85
N PHE A 319 -13.77 12.09 -13.07
CA PHE A 319 -12.89 11.58 -12.02
C PHE A 319 -12.36 12.71 -11.13
N PRO A 320 -12.20 12.47 -9.81
CA PRO A 320 -11.44 13.39 -8.97
C PRO A 320 -9.97 13.42 -9.38
N ILE A 321 -9.31 14.56 -9.18
CA ILE A 321 -7.86 14.64 -9.25
C ILE A 321 -7.27 13.94 -8.03
N VAL A 322 -6.38 12.97 -8.27
CA VAL A 322 -5.64 12.28 -7.21
C VAL A 322 -4.17 12.69 -7.26
N SER A 323 -3.77 13.53 -6.31
CA SER A 323 -2.41 14.00 -6.12
C SER A 323 -1.70 13.13 -5.08
N VAL A 324 -0.46 12.73 -5.36
CA VAL A 324 0.35 11.88 -4.47
C VAL A 324 1.68 12.57 -4.21
N LYS A 325 2.05 12.76 -2.95
CA LYS A 325 3.29 13.39 -2.51
C LYS A 325 4.03 12.50 -1.51
N PRO A 326 5.36 12.32 -1.65
CA PRO A 326 6.14 11.61 -0.65
C PRO A 326 6.32 12.50 0.60
N SER A 327 6.47 11.88 1.76
CA SER A 327 6.85 12.54 3.02
C SER A 327 8.01 11.79 3.67
N MET A 328 9.11 12.50 3.90
CA MET A 328 10.27 11.97 4.63
C MET A 328 9.99 11.82 6.14
N LEU A 329 8.94 12.48 6.65
CA LEU A 329 8.50 12.36 8.05
C LEU A 329 7.69 11.07 8.29
N MET A 330 7.22 10.41 7.23
CA MET A 330 6.52 9.13 7.31
C MET A 330 7.52 7.99 7.14
N GLU A 331 7.99 7.46 8.27
CA GLU A 331 9.07 6.48 8.29
C GLU A 331 8.59 5.04 8.04
N LYS A 332 7.32 4.74 8.38
CA LYS A 332 6.80 3.37 8.33
C LYS A 332 6.14 3.05 6.98
N PRO A 333 6.45 1.88 6.36
CA PRO A 333 5.72 1.41 5.19
C PRO A 333 4.21 1.36 5.43
N GLY A 334 3.43 1.82 4.45
CA GLY A 334 1.99 1.93 4.52
C GLY A 334 1.44 3.03 5.41
N GLN A 335 2.28 3.90 5.96
CA GLN A 335 1.85 5.14 6.60
C GLN A 335 1.44 6.14 5.53
N PHE A 336 0.21 6.63 5.64
CA PHE A 336 -0.33 7.64 4.73
C PHE A 336 -1.32 8.57 5.43
N GLU A 337 -1.39 9.79 4.93
CA GLU A 337 -2.43 10.76 5.22
C GLU A 337 -3.20 11.09 3.95
N ILE A 338 -4.46 11.44 4.13
CA ILE A 338 -5.30 11.94 3.05
C ILE A 338 -5.86 13.29 3.45
N SER A 339 -5.97 14.19 2.48
CA SER A 339 -6.77 15.40 2.60
C SER A 339 -7.66 15.53 1.38
N ILE A 340 -8.90 15.99 1.63
CA ILE A 340 -9.94 16.14 0.61
C ILE A 340 -10.18 17.64 0.42
N GLU A 341 -9.87 18.13 -0.78
CA GLU A 341 -9.97 19.55 -1.18
C GLU A 341 -11.11 19.75 -2.17
N ARG A 342 -11.84 20.87 -2.12
CA ARG A 342 -12.97 21.10 -3.05
C ARG A 342 -12.53 20.90 -4.50
N GLY A 343 -13.32 20.11 -5.22
CA GLY A 343 -13.14 19.75 -6.62
C GLY A 343 -14.12 20.52 -7.51
N GLY A 344 -14.01 20.28 -8.81
CA GLY A 344 -14.76 20.98 -9.86
C GLY A 344 -14.16 22.34 -10.25
N LYS A 345 -14.67 22.95 -11.34
CA LYS A 345 -14.22 24.27 -11.81
C LYS A 345 -14.39 25.33 -10.70
N ARG A 346 -13.31 26.07 -10.43
CA ARG A 346 -13.36 27.37 -9.76
C ARG A 346 -14.01 28.42 -10.66
#